data_AF-A0A1V4DRL9-F1
#
_entry.id   AF-A0A1V4DRL9-F1
#
_cell.length_a   1.000
_cell.length_b   1.000
_cell.length_c   1.000
_cell.angle_alpha   90.00
_cell.angle_beta   90.00
_cell.angle_gamma   90.00
#
_symmetry.space_group_name_H-M   'P 1'
#
loop_
_entity.id
_entity.type
_entity.pdbx_description
1 polymer ?
#
loop_
_entity_poly.entity_id
_entity_poly.type
_entity_poly.pdbx_seq_one_letter_code
_entity_poly.pdbx_strand_id
1 'polypeptide(L)'
;MDAESTICLSDLVPALRWSRPQQVAEMLADPRLPGGWWASVGIGRAMRATGVDWLCERLARLAVGRWDHLPLTDLLPALQVHTVDPAMPGWPDPVRTVVNHLGGWYRLRRLTPCDLQAPAAPASPEVLLTTVFREVFGRLESELASGRPEQALAGGKPATPAQVQAQAQAPAGPASEPVPQAAPGTTSQPFPPGRTRDDLAAVPPGGDLLPALPAGRRPGDHLAAVRPARRAGARTGRRDAHSP
;
A
#
# COMPACT_ATOMS: atom_id res chain seq x y z
N MET A 1 4.51 -24.09 19.62
CA MET A 1 5.57 -23.17 19.20
C MET A 1 4.92 -22.27 18.17
N ASP A 2 4.38 -21.15 18.62
CA ASP A 2 3.70 -20.20 17.73
C ASP A 2 4.72 -19.75 16.68
N ALA A 3 4.41 -19.94 15.40
CA ALA A 3 5.22 -19.43 14.32
C ALA A 3 5.12 -17.90 14.36
N GLU A 4 6.07 -17.25 15.03
CA GLU A 4 6.14 -15.80 15.06
C GLU A 4 6.46 -15.31 13.64
N SER A 5 5.45 -14.73 12.98
CA SER A 5 5.64 -14.10 11.67
C SER A 5 6.74 -13.05 11.72
N THR A 6 7.77 -13.24 10.90
CA THR A 6 8.89 -12.31 10.77
C THR A 6 8.54 -11.09 9.91
N ILE A 7 7.36 -11.07 9.27
CA ILE A 7 6.94 -9.95 8.40
C ILE A 7 6.51 -8.74 9.23
N CYS A 8 7.08 -7.59 8.90
CA CYS A 8 6.78 -6.31 9.54
C CYS A 8 5.70 -5.55 8.74
N LEU A 9 5.14 -4.49 9.31
CA LEU A 9 4.18 -3.66 8.60
C LEU A 9 4.77 -3.03 7.32
N SER A 10 6.05 -2.64 7.34
CA SER A 10 6.78 -2.09 6.19
C SER A 10 6.97 -3.06 5.03
N ASP A 11 6.80 -4.36 5.27
CA ASP A 11 6.86 -5.38 4.23
C ASP A 11 5.53 -5.51 3.50
N LEU A 12 4.42 -5.27 4.21
CA LEU A 12 3.07 -5.25 3.68
C LEU A 12 2.71 -3.91 3.03
N VAL A 13 3.22 -2.81 3.59
CA VAL A 13 2.98 -1.43 3.13
C VAL A 13 4.33 -0.82 2.74
N PRO A 14 4.81 -1.04 1.50
CA PRO A 14 6.13 -0.60 1.06
C PRO A 14 6.33 0.91 1.19
N ALA A 15 5.26 1.70 1.07
CA ALA A 15 5.27 3.15 1.25
C ALA A 15 5.91 3.61 2.57
N LEU A 16 5.86 2.79 3.63
CA LEU A 16 6.51 3.07 4.91
C LEU A 16 8.04 3.12 4.82
N ARG A 17 8.65 2.36 3.88
CA ARG A 17 10.12 2.29 3.71
C ARG A 17 10.70 3.58 3.12
N TRP A 18 9.91 4.31 2.33
CA TRP A 18 10.33 5.56 1.70
C TRP A 18 9.78 6.80 2.41
N SER A 19 8.95 6.60 3.43
CA SER A 19 8.39 7.68 4.24
C SER A 19 9.40 8.17 5.28
N ARG A 20 9.30 9.45 5.65
CA ARG A 20 10.12 10.01 6.74
C ARG A 20 9.72 9.33 8.07
N PRO A 21 10.65 8.68 8.79
CA PRO A 21 10.31 7.94 10.01
C PRO A 21 9.59 8.79 11.07
N GLN A 22 9.88 10.08 11.16
CA GLN A 22 9.24 11.00 12.11
C GLN A 22 7.74 11.18 11.80
N GLN A 23 7.37 11.30 10.52
CA GLN A 23 5.97 11.45 10.11
C GLN A 23 5.17 10.17 10.33
N VAL A 24 5.83 9.01 10.13
CA VAL A 24 5.23 7.71 10.43
C VAL A 24 5.05 7.55 11.94
N ALA A 25 6.06 7.91 12.73
CA ALA A 25 6.00 7.86 14.19
C ALA A 25 4.86 8.72 14.75
N GLU A 26 4.66 9.93 14.23
CA GLU A 26 3.57 10.82 14.66
C GLU A 26 2.19 10.19 14.50
N MET A 27 1.98 9.36 13.47
CA MET A 27 0.68 8.74 13.21
C MET A 27 0.54 7.33 13.79
N LEU A 28 1.63 6.55 13.84
CA LEU A 28 1.67 5.16 14.28
C LEU A 28 2.25 4.95 15.68
N ALA A 29 2.54 6.01 16.43
CA ALA A 29 2.97 5.87 17.82
C ALA A 29 1.88 5.17 18.65
N ASP A 30 2.25 4.05 19.26
CA ASP A 30 1.43 3.33 20.22
C ASP A 30 2.28 3.02 21.46
N PRO A 31 1.83 3.35 22.68
CA PRO A 31 2.61 3.15 23.90
C PRO A 31 2.88 1.68 24.25
N ARG A 32 2.16 0.74 23.64
CA ARG A 32 2.32 -0.71 23.84
C ARG A 32 3.44 -1.30 22.96
N LEU A 33 3.93 -0.54 21.98
CA LEU A 33 4.92 -0.98 21.00
C LEU A 33 6.18 -0.11 21.06
N PRO A 34 7.36 -0.68 20.72
CA PRO A 34 8.60 0.10 20.66
C PRO A 34 8.55 1.15 19.54
N GLY A 35 9.41 2.18 19.65
CA GLY A 35 9.60 3.14 18.57
C GLY A 35 10.06 2.45 17.29
N GLY A 36 9.48 2.80 16.13
CA GLY A 36 9.83 2.16 14.86
C GLY A 36 9.29 0.74 14.69
N TRP A 37 8.28 0.34 15.48
CA TRP A 37 7.70 -1.02 15.44
C TRP A 37 7.25 -1.44 14.04
N TRP A 38 6.81 -0.51 13.18
CA TRP A 38 6.34 -0.82 11.83
C TRP A 38 7.42 -1.48 10.95
N ALA A 39 8.70 -1.33 11.29
CA ALA A 39 9.83 -1.92 10.57
C ALA A 39 10.57 -3.02 11.36
N SER A 40 10.14 -3.33 12.58
CA SER A 40 10.88 -4.21 13.51
C SER A 40 10.02 -5.21 14.28
N VAL A 41 8.72 -4.97 14.39
CA VAL A 41 7.78 -5.85 15.09
C VAL A 41 6.95 -6.60 14.07
N GLY A 42 6.90 -7.93 14.24
CA GLY A 42 6.07 -8.81 13.41
C GLY A 42 4.60 -8.38 13.44
N ILE A 43 3.96 -8.38 12.27
CA ILE A 43 2.62 -7.82 12.07
C ILE A 43 1.58 -8.47 12.99
N GLY A 44 1.67 -9.79 13.24
CA GLY A 44 0.76 -10.49 14.14
C GLY A 44 0.83 -9.98 15.58
N ARG A 45 2.04 -9.65 16.07
CA ARG A 45 2.23 -9.05 17.39
C ARG A 45 1.71 -7.61 17.42
N ALA A 46 1.96 -6.84 16.37
CA ALA A 46 1.48 -5.47 16.27
C ALA A 46 -0.06 -5.41 16.28
N MET A 47 -0.72 -6.22 15.45
CA MET A 47 -2.19 -6.29 15.38
C MET A 47 -2.80 -6.74 16.71
N ARG A 48 -2.19 -7.70 17.42
CA ARG A 48 -2.65 -8.11 18.77
C ARG A 48 -2.52 -6.98 19.81
N ALA A 49 -1.51 -6.12 19.68
CA ALA A 49 -1.27 -5.02 20.62
C ALA A 49 -2.18 -3.81 20.35
N THR A 50 -2.40 -3.45 19.08
CA THR A 50 -3.12 -2.23 18.69
C THR A 50 -4.57 -2.49 18.27
N GLY A 51 -4.87 -3.68 17.77
CA GLY A 51 -6.09 -4.00 17.03
C GLY A 51 -5.98 -3.69 15.53
N VAL A 52 -6.71 -4.46 14.71
CA VAL A 52 -6.76 -4.30 13.25
C VAL A 52 -7.45 -2.99 12.86
N ASP A 53 -8.59 -2.66 13.49
CA ASP A 53 -9.33 -1.43 13.17
C ASP A 53 -8.49 -0.17 13.39
N TRP A 54 -7.79 -0.09 14.53
CA TRP A 54 -6.88 1.03 14.83
C TRP A 54 -5.79 1.16 13.75
N LEU A 55 -5.16 0.03 13.39
CA LEU A 55 -4.11 0.02 12.36
C LEU A 55 -4.64 0.51 11.01
N CYS A 56 -5.81 0.01 10.60
CA CYS A 56 -6.43 0.38 9.33
C CYS A 56 -6.82 1.86 9.29
N GLU A 57 -7.36 2.40 10.37
CA GLU A 57 -7.68 3.83 10.48
C GLU A 57 -6.43 4.71 10.37
N ARG A 58 -5.33 4.33 11.06
CA ARG A 58 -4.08 5.10 11.01
C ARG A 58 -3.42 5.04 9.64
N LEU A 59 -3.42 3.87 9.00
CA LEU A 59 -2.94 3.71 7.63
C LEU A 59 -3.78 4.51 6.63
N ALA A 60 -5.11 4.54 6.78
CA ALA A 60 -5.97 5.33 5.93
C ALA A 60 -5.66 6.83 6.05
N ARG A 61 -5.44 7.34 7.27
CA ARG A 61 -5.02 8.73 7.50
C ARG A 61 -3.63 9.03 6.90
N LEU A 62 -2.68 8.10 7.00
CA LEU A 62 -1.37 8.24 6.33
C LEU A 62 -1.52 8.28 4.81
N ALA A 63 -2.32 7.37 4.25
CA ALA A 63 -2.54 7.28 2.81
C ALA A 63 -3.12 8.59 2.26
N VAL A 64 -4.17 9.14 2.89
CA VAL A 64 -4.77 10.40 2.45
C VAL A 64 -3.85 11.60 2.72
N GLY A 65 -3.14 11.63 3.86
CA GLY A 65 -2.37 12.80 4.26
C GLY A 65 -0.95 12.89 3.69
N ARG A 66 -0.36 11.77 3.27
CA ARG A 66 1.07 11.69 2.90
C ARG A 66 1.34 10.90 1.62
N TRP A 67 0.43 10.01 1.21
CA TRP A 67 0.59 9.15 0.04
C TRP A 67 -0.55 9.29 -0.96
N ASP A 68 -1.11 10.49 -1.05
CA ASP A 68 -2.27 10.84 -1.86
C ASP A 68 -2.08 10.60 -3.37
N HIS A 69 -0.83 10.60 -3.82
CA HIS A 69 -0.41 10.39 -5.20
C HIS A 69 -0.05 8.93 -5.53
N LEU A 70 -0.04 8.02 -4.55
CA LEU A 70 0.33 6.61 -4.78
C LEU A 70 -0.92 5.77 -5.10
N PRO A 71 -0.88 4.93 -6.16
CA PRO A 71 -1.94 3.96 -6.42
C PRO A 71 -2.14 3.01 -5.24
N LEU A 72 -3.38 2.59 -4.97
CA LEU A 72 -3.67 1.69 -3.85
C LEU A 72 -2.89 0.36 -3.95
N THR A 73 -2.68 -0.16 -5.16
CA THR A 73 -1.87 -1.37 -5.38
C THR A 73 -0.39 -1.22 -5.04
N ASP A 74 0.12 0.01 -4.99
CA ASP A 74 1.51 0.29 -4.63
C ASP A 74 1.64 0.55 -3.12
N LEU A 75 0.57 1.08 -2.51
CA LEU A 75 0.44 1.19 -1.05
C LEU A 75 0.33 -0.18 -0.39
N LEU A 76 -0.52 -1.06 -0.92
CA LEU A 76 -0.79 -2.37 -0.37
C LEU A 76 -0.82 -3.40 -1.51
N PRO A 77 0.34 -3.97 -1.89
CA PRO A 77 0.45 -4.93 -3.00
C PRO A 77 -0.46 -6.14 -2.88
N ALA A 78 -0.84 -6.51 -1.65
CA ALA A 78 -1.80 -7.58 -1.36
C ALA A 78 -3.17 -7.36 -2.07
N LEU A 79 -3.55 -6.11 -2.38
CA LEU A 79 -4.77 -5.79 -3.15
C LEU A 79 -4.74 -6.30 -4.60
N GLN A 80 -3.56 -6.66 -5.12
CA GLN A 80 -3.43 -7.24 -6.45
C GLN A 80 -3.87 -8.70 -6.47
N VAL A 81 -3.57 -9.43 -5.39
CA VAL A 81 -3.81 -10.88 -5.25
C VAL A 81 -5.17 -11.12 -4.60
N HIS A 82 -5.56 -10.31 -3.63
CA HIS A 82 -6.84 -10.44 -2.96
C HIS A 82 -7.95 -9.80 -3.78
N THR A 83 -8.81 -10.66 -4.33
CA THR A 83 -10.09 -10.20 -4.85
C THR A 83 -10.98 -9.90 -3.65
N VAL A 84 -11.34 -8.63 -3.49
CA VAL A 84 -12.34 -8.18 -2.54
C VAL A 84 -13.62 -7.97 -3.32
N ASP A 85 -14.67 -8.67 -2.94
CA ASP A 85 -15.98 -8.45 -3.51
C ASP A 85 -16.70 -7.32 -2.74
N PRO A 86 -16.92 -6.15 -3.36
CA PRO A 86 -17.59 -5.03 -2.71
C PRO A 86 -19.08 -5.31 -2.43
N ALA A 87 -19.65 -6.40 -2.96
CA ALA A 87 -21.00 -6.87 -2.62
C ALA A 87 -21.04 -7.69 -1.31
N MET A 88 -19.90 -7.94 -0.65
CA MET A 88 -19.86 -8.75 0.56
C MET A 88 -20.63 -8.13 1.75
N PRO A 89 -21.35 -8.96 2.53
CA PRO A 89 -21.98 -8.53 3.77
C PRO A 89 -20.89 -8.18 4.81
N GLY A 90 -20.70 -6.89 5.06
CA GLY A 90 -19.69 -6.38 6.00
C GLY A 90 -19.16 -4.98 5.66
N TRP A 91 -19.36 -4.55 4.42
CA TRP A 91 -19.01 -3.20 3.98
C TRP A 91 -20.13 -2.20 4.30
N PRO A 92 -19.85 -1.00 4.84
CA PRO A 92 -20.89 0.01 5.03
C PRO A 92 -21.57 0.41 3.71
N ASP A 93 -22.89 0.61 3.73
CA ASP A 93 -23.69 1.07 2.56
C ASP A 93 -23.07 2.25 1.80
N PRO A 94 -22.58 3.30 2.48
CA PRO A 94 -21.93 4.42 1.81
C PRO A 94 -20.68 4.02 1.03
N VAL A 95 -19.87 3.10 1.56
CA VAL A 95 -18.63 2.64 0.92
C VAL A 95 -18.95 1.81 -0.33
N ARG A 96 -19.94 0.91 -0.24
CA ARG A 96 -20.40 0.12 -1.40
C ARG A 96 -20.88 1.02 -2.52
N THR A 97 -21.66 2.04 -2.18
CA THR A 97 -22.17 3.04 -3.12
C THR A 97 -21.02 3.75 -3.84
N VAL A 98 -20.02 4.24 -3.10
CA VAL A 98 -18.82 4.86 -3.68
C VAL A 98 -18.09 3.90 -4.61
N VAL A 99 -17.81 2.67 -4.19
CA VAL A 99 -17.08 1.71 -5.03
C VAL A 99 -17.84 1.38 -6.32
N ASN A 100 -19.16 1.23 -6.24
CA ASN A 100 -19.99 1.02 -7.44
C ASN A 100 -19.92 2.23 -8.38
N HIS A 101 -20.01 3.46 -7.87
CA HIS A 101 -19.87 4.67 -8.69
C HIS A 101 -18.48 4.83 -9.31
N LEU A 102 -17.43 4.38 -8.63
CA LEU A 102 -16.06 4.40 -9.14
C LEU A 102 -15.80 3.32 -10.21
N GLY A 103 -16.75 2.45 -10.51
CA GLY A 103 -16.61 1.37 -11.50
C GLY A 103 -16.12 0.04 -10.91
N GLY A 104 -16.36 -0.19 -9.63
CA GLY A 104 -16.10 -1.45 -8.94
C GLY A 104 -14.66 -1.62 -8.42
N TRP A 105 -14.40 -2.78 -7.82
CA TRP A 105 -13.12 -3.13 -7.18
C TRP A 105 -11.90 -2.95 -8.08
N TYR A 106 -11.99 -3.46 -9.32
CA TYR A 106 -10.87 -3.42 -10.27
C TYR A 106 -10.45 -2.00 -10.66
N ARG A 107 -11.40 -1.05 -10.67
CA ARG A 107 -11.10 0.35 -10.91
C ARG A 107 -10.58 1.01 -9.64
N LEU A 108 -11.23 0.76 -8.50
CA LEU A 108 -10.82 1.29 -7.20
C LEU A 108 -9.34 1.05 -6.90
N ARG A 109 -8.83 -0.18 -7.09
CA ARG A 109 -7.43 -0.51 -6.76
C ARG A 109 -6.39 0.26 -7.58
N ARG A 110 -6.77 0.78 -8.76
CA ARG A 110 -5.89 1.56 -9.65
C ARG A 110 -5.92 3.06 -9.34
N LEU A 111 -6.84 3.50 -8.49
CA LEU A 111 -6.94 4.88 -8.08
C LEU A 111 -5.91 5.21 -6.99
N THR A 112 -5.66 6.49 -6.83
CA THR A 112 -4.89 7.08 -5.74
C THR A 112 -5.84 7.61 -4.64
N PRO A 113 -5.39 7.81 -3.39
CA PRO A 113 -6.23 8.43 -2.37
C PRO A 113 -6.72 9.84 -2.76
N CYS A 114 -5.97 10.57 -3.59
CA CYS A 114 -6.40 11.86 -4.14
C CYS A 114 -7.65 11.71 -5.03
N ASP A 115 -7.70 10.69 -5.89
CA ASP A 115 -8.84 10.44 -6.79
C ASP A 115 -10.14 10.10 -6.03
N LEU A 116 -10.03 9.67 -4.77
CA LEU A 116 -11.18 9.37 -3.91
C LEU A 116 -11.80 10.63 -3.29
N GLN A 117 -11.14 11.79 -3.39
CA GLN A 117 -11.64 13.06 -2.84
C GLN A 117 -12.75 13.63 -3.72
N ALA A 118 -13.98 13.17 -3.49
CA ALA A 118 -15.17 13.73 -4.11
C ALA A 118 -15.99 14.54 -3.08
N PRO A 119 -16.23 15.85 -3.29
CA PRO A 119 -16.91 16.73 -2.32
C PRO A 119 -18.32 16.29 -1.89
N ALA A 120 -18.97 15.42 -2.66
CA ALA A 120 -20.33 14.90 -2.40
C ALA A 120 -20.38 13.37 -2.28
N ALA A 121 -19.23 12.71 -2.08
CA ALA A 121 -19.24 11.26 -1.86
C ALA A 121 -19.94 10.91 -0.54
N PRO A 122 -20.74 9.83 -0.51
CA PRO A 122 -21.44 9.42 0.71
C PRO A 122 -20.51 8.86 1.79
N ALA A 123 -19.24 8.56 1.47
CA ALA A 123 -18.21 8.17 2.43
C ALA A 123 -16.93 8.99 2.21
N SER A 124 -16.21 9.31 3.29
CA SER A 124 -14.90 9.95 3.18
C SER A 124 -13.85 8.96 2.64
N PRO A 125 -12.77 9.45 1.99
CA PRO A 125 -11.67 8.62 1.54
C PRO A 125 -11.08 7.76 2.65
N GLU A 126 -10.95 8.30 3.87
CA GLU A 126 -10.43 7.58 5.04
C GLU A 126 -11.31 6.40 5.42
N VAL A 127 -12.64 6.57 5.42
CA VAL A 127 -13.59 5.48 5.74
C VAL A 127 -13.52 4.38 4.69
N LEU A 128 -13.44 4.75 3.41
CA LEU A 128 -13.28 3.80 2.32
C LEU A 128 -11.98 3.02 2.45
N LEU A 129 -10.85 3.70 2.64
CA LEU A 129 -9.54 3.06 2.77
C LEU A 129 -9.44 2.20 4.03
N THR A 130 -10.02 2.65 5.14
CA THR A 130 -10.10 1.83 6.37
C THR A 130 -10.85 0.53 6.10
N THR A 131 -11.97 0.58 5.36
CA THR A 131 -12.75 -0.62 5.00
C THR A 131 -11.95 -1.56 4.09
N VAL A 132 -11.26 -1.02 3.09
CA VAL A 132 -10.40 -1.77 2.17
C VAL A 132 -9.24 -2.44 2.91
N PHE A 133 -8.55 -1.70 3.78
CA PHE A 133 -7.42 -2.21 4.55
C PHE A 133 -7.88 -3.27 5.55
N ARG A 134 -9.00 -3.06 6.23
CA ARG A 134 -9.56 -4.04 7.18
C ARG A 134 -9.85 -5.37 6.52
N GLU A 135 -10.32 -5.37 5.28
CA GLU A 135 -10.53 -6.61 4.53
C GLU A 135 -9.21 -7.38 4.31
N VAL A 136 -8.13 -6.68 3.95
CA VAL A 136 -6.83 -7.32 3.73
C VAL A 136 -6.20 -7.79 5.04
N PHE A 137 -6.16 -6.93 6.05
CA PHE A 137 -5.56 -7.25 7.35
C PHE A 137 -6.40 -8.28 8.14
N GLY A 138 -7.73 -8.29 7.99
CA GLY A 138 -8.59 -9.32 8.58
C GLY A 138 -8.39 -10.70 7.97
N ARG A 139 -8.15 -10.77 6.65
CA ARG A 139 -7.71 -12.02 6.00
C ARG A 139 -6.35 -12.47 6.51
N LEU A 140 -5.40 -11.54 6.61
CA LEU A 140 -4.07 -11.84 7.15
C LEU A 140 -4.16 -12.38 8.59
N GLU A 141 -4.96 -11.75 9.45
CA GLU A 141 -5.21 -12.22 10.82
C GLU A 141 -5.81 -13.63 10.83
N SER A 142 -6.74 -13.92 9.91
CA SER A 142 -7.34 -15.25 9.75
C SER A 142 -6.33 -16.31 9.30
N GLU A 143 -5.43 -15.97 8.37
CA GLU A 143 -4.37 -16.86 7.90
C GLU A 143 -3.32 -17.12 9.00
N LEU A 144 -2.96 -16.08 9.76
CA LEU A 144 -2.07 -16.19 10.92
C LEU A 144 -2.68 -17.07 12.02
N ALA A 145 -3.98 -16.95 12.26
CA ALA A 145 -4.70 -17.82 13.20
C ALA A 145 -4.79 -19.27 12.72
N SER A 146 -4.81 -19.48 11.40
CA SER A 146 -4.92 -20.81 10.78
C SER A 146 -3.57 -21.52 10.59
N GLY A 147 -2.44 -20.85 10.87
CA GLY A 147 -1.10 -21.42 10.76
C GLY A 147 -0.66 -21.72 9.32
N ARG A 148 -1.29 -21.13 8.30
CA ARG A 148 -0.91 -21.29 6.90
C ARG A 148 0.34 -20.46 6.61
N PRO A 149 1.37 -21.00 5.95
CA PRO A 149 2.58 -20.24 5.69
C PRO A 149 2.30 -19.08 4.72
N GLU A 150 2.79 -17.92 5.14
CA GLU A 150 2.76 -16.56 4.59
C GLU A 150 3.36 -16.40 3.17
N GLN A 151 3.57 -17.50 2.42
CA GLN A 151 4.23 -17.51 1.12
C GLN A 151 3.43 -16.83 -0.01
N ALA A 152 2.16 -16.47 0.23
CA ALA A 152 1.30 -15.86 -0.78
C ALA A 152 1.32 -14.31 -0.80
N LEU A 153 1.83 -13.65 0.24
CA LEU A 153 1.77 -12.18 0.38
C LEU A 153 3.04 -11.46 -0.09
N ALA A 154 4.21 -12.11 -0.01
CA ALA A 154 5.46 -11.59 -0.55
C ALA A 154 5.59 -12.02 -2.02
N GLY A 155 5.20 -11.17 -2.96
CA GLY A 155 5.33 -11.45 -4.39
C GLY A 155 6.74 -11.90 -4.77
N GLY A 156 6.87 -13.15 -5.25
CA GLY A 156 8.01 -13.64 -6.02
C GLY A 156 8.69 -14.91 -5.51
N LYS A 157 8.21 -16.09 -5.94
CA LYS A 157 8.99 -17.14 -6.63
C LYS A 157 8.05 -18.29 -7.05
N PRO A 158 8.10 -18.81 -8.30
CA PRO A 158 7.46 -20.08 -8.60
C PRO A 158 8.17 -21.16 -7.78
N ALA A 159 7.44 -21.78 -6.86
CA ALA A 159 7.85 -23.04 -6.28
C ALA A 159 7.98 -24.04 -7.43
N THR A 160 9.21 -24.40 -7.79
CA THR A 160 9.48 -25.54 -8.64
C THR A 160 9.03 -26.78 -7.88
N PRO A 161 8.06 -27.58 -8.36
CA PRO A 161 7.82 -28.89 -7.78
C PRO A 161 8.95 -29.80 -8.26
N ALA A 162 10.04 -29.84 -7.50
CA ALA A 162 10.97 -30.96 -7.56
C ALA A 162 10.32 -32.13 -6.84
N GLN A 163 9.65 -33.02 -7.58
CA GLN A 163 9.52 -34.45 -7.26
C GLN A 163 8.60 -35.14 -8.28
N VAL A 164 9.19 -35.68 -9.35
CA VAL A 164 8.71 -36.95 -9.92
C VAL A 164 9.93 -37.86 -10.07
N GLN A 165 9.92 -38.84 -9.18
CA GLN A 165 10.70 -40.07 -9.08
C GLN A 165 11.37 -40.53 -10.38
N ALA A 166 12.70 -40.66 -10.32
CA ALA A 166 13.46 -41.50 -11.21
C ALA A 166 13.04 -42.97 -10.99
N GLN A 167 12.14 -43.48 -11.83
CA GLN A 167 11.97 -44.91 -12.01
C GLN A 167 13.12 -45.43 -12.88
N ALA A 168 14.20 -45.87 -12.23
CA ALA A 168 15.21 -46.70 -12.85
C ALA A 168 14.65 -48.13 -13.02
N GLN A 169 14.01 -48.39 -14.17
CA GLN A 169 13.79 -49.75 -14.66
C GLN A 169 14.89 -50.08 -15.67
N ALA A 170 15.84 -50.91 -15.24
CA ALA A 170 16.75 -51.61 -16.13
C ALA A 170 16.05 -52.82 -16.74
N PRO A 171 16.22 -53.07 -18.04
CA PRO A 171 16.32 -54.44 -18.53
C PRO A 171 17.73 -54.70 -19.07
N ALA A 172 18.32 -55.77 -18.57
CA ALA A 172 19.50 -56.40 -19.12
C ALA A 172 19.19 -57.00 -20.51
N GLY A 173 20.11 -56.79 -21.45
CA GLY A 173 20.14 -57.45 -22.76
C GLY A 173 21.52 -57.27 -23.40
N PRO A 174 22.17 -58.32 -23.95
CA PRO A 174 23.60 -58.32 -24.21
C PRO A 174 23.99 -57.97 -25.66
N ALA A 175 25.26 -57.60 -25.81
CA ALA A 175 26.11 -57.68 -27.00
C ALA A 175 25.82 -56.73 -28.19
N SER A 176 26.72 -55.77 -28.40
CA SER A 176 27.66 -55.79 -29.54
C SER A 176 28.74 -54.71 -29.42
N GLU A 177 29.91 -55.08 -29.93
CA GLU A 177 31.25 -54.47 -29.85
C GLU A 177 31.45 -53.18 -30.69
N PRO A 178 32.64 -52.54 -30.60
CA PRO A 178 32.85 -51.12 -30.89
C PRO A 178 33.26 -50.84 -32.33
N VAL A 179 33.03 -49.60 -32.79
CA VAL A 179 33.77 -49.01 -33.91
C VAL A 179 34.22 -47.59 -33.53
N PRO A 180 35.53 -47.27 -33.63
CA PRO A 180 36.03 -45.93 -33.40
C PRO A 180 36.00 -45.13 -34.69
N GLN A 181 35.60 -43.86 -34.64
CA GLN A 181 36.03 -42.90 -35.66
C GLN A 181 36.28 -41.52 -35.05
N ALA A 182 37.46 -41.01 -35.41
CA ALA A 182 38.13 -39.89 -34.80
C ALA A 182 37.73 -38.54 -35.42
N ALA A 183 38.01 -37.51 -34.61
CA ALA A 183 38.61 -36.22 -34.98
C ALA A 183 37.68 -35.02 -35.29
N PRO A 184 38.19 -33.79 -35.04
CA PRO A 184 37.43 -32.65 -34.54
C PRO A 184 37.22 -31.57 -35.60
N GLY A 185 36.09 -30.87 -35.51
CA GLY A 185 35.79 -29.69 -36.32
C GLY A 185 35.59 -28.47 -35.44
N THR A 186 36.68 -27.75 -35.17
CA THR A 186 36.64 -26.34 -34.77
C THR A 186 36.03 -25.54 -35.91
N THR A 187 34.96 -24.78 -35.67
CA THR A 187 34.61 -23.67 -36.56
C THR A 187 34.17 -22.48 -35.72
N SER A 188 35.12 -21.56 -35.61
CA SER A 188 34.99 -20.19 -35.14
C SER A 188 33.83 -19.48 -35.81
N GLN A 189 32.95 -18.87 -35.02
CA GLN A 189 31.96 -17.92 -35.53
C GLN A 189 32.56 -16.50 -35.46
N PRO A 190 32.62 -15.74 -36.57
CA PRO A 190 33.22 -14.41 -36.59
C PRO A 190 32.25 -13.31 -36.15
N PHE A 191 32.78 -12.43 -35.29
CA PHE A 191 32.26 -11.11 -34.95
C PHE A 191 32.18 -10.20 -36.19
N PRO A 192 31.11 -9.39 -36.35
CA PRO A 192 31.14 -8.25 -37.26
C PRO A 192 31.83 -7.02 -36.62
N PRO A 193 32.62 -6.25 -37.39
CA PRO A 193 33.40 -5.13 -36.88
C PRO A 193 32.64 -3.80 -36.84
N GLY A 194 32.95 -3.03 -35.79
CA GLY A 194 33.30 -1.61 -35.81
C GLY A 194 32.43 -0.60 -36.57
N ARG A 195 31.78 0.30 -35.81
CA ARG A 195 31.62 1.70 -36.22
C ARG A 195 32.44 2.61 -35.30
N THR A 196 33.52 3.15 -35.88
CA THR A 196 34.22 4.42 -35.59
C THR A 196 33.21 5.48 -35.13
N ARG A 197 33.29 6.13 -33.96
CA ARG A 197 34.24 7.12 -33.42
C ARG A 197 34.59 8.27 -34.39
N ASP A 198 34.35 9.48 -33.88
CA ASP A 198 34.52 10.82 -34.44
C ASP A 198 33.41 11.36 -35.35
N ASP A 199 32.48 12.12 -34.74
CA ASP A 199 32.30 13.52 -35.15
C ASP A 199 31.94 14.39 -33.94
N LEU A 200 32.67 15.49 -33.83
CA LEU A 200 32.60 16.52 -32.81
C LEU A 200 31.55 17.59 -33.19
N ALA A 201 31.07 18.28 -32.16
CA ALA A 201 30.52 19.65 -32.21
C ALA A 201 29.06 19.84 -32.70
N ALA A 202 28.17 20.14 -31.75
CA ALA A 202 27.38 21.37 -31.77
C ALA A 202 26.69 21.59 -30.41
N VAL A 203 27.28 22.50 -29.63
CA VAL A 203 26.65 23.18 -28.48
C VAL A 203 25.88 24.38 -29.04
N PRO A 204 24.57 24.53 -28.79
CA PRO A 204 23.92 25.84 -28.88
C PRO A 204 23.99 26.58 -27.53
N PRO A 205 24.46 27.84 -27.50
CA PRO A 205 24.33 28.72 -26.34
C PRO A 205 23.06 29.59 -26.45
N GLY A 206 22.50 29.95 -25.29
CA GLY A 206 21.87 31.25 -25.07
C GLY A 206 20.35 31.38 -25.33
N GLY A 207 19.65 31.90 -24.32
CA GLY A 207 18.23 32.28 -24.33
C GLY A 207 17.55 31.76 -23.07
N ASP A 208 17.91 32.25 -21.88
CA ASP A 208 17.38 33.50 -21.31
C ASP A 208 15.90 33.70 -21.66
N LEU A 209 15.02 33.38 -20.70
CA LEU A 209 13.77 34.09 -20.38
C LEU A 209 13.08 33.34 -19.23
N LEU A 210 13.52 33.67 -18.03
CA LEU A 210 12.70 33.64 -16.81
C LEU A 210 11.59 34.68 -16.95
N PRO A 211 10.31 34.33 -16.77
CA PRO A 211 9.34 35.26 -16.23
C PRO A 211 9.28 35.12 -14.71
N ALA A 212 9.75 36.19 -14.07
CA ALA A 212 9.61 36.62 -12.69
C ALA A 212 8.54 35.92 -11.81
N LEU A 213 9.03 35.39 -10.69
CA LEU A 213 8.31 35.35 -9.42
C LEU A 213 7.85 36.76 -9.02
N PRO A 214 6.57 36.98 -8.64
CA PRO A 214 6.23 38.10 -7.77
C PRO A 214 6.68 37.77 -6.34
N ALA A 215 7.79 38.39 -5.95
CA ALA A 215 8.12 38.59 -4.55
C ALA A 215 7.12 39.55 -3.89
N GLY A 216 6.70 39.25 -2.66
CA GLY A 216 6.35 40.28 -1.68
C GLY A 216 4.87 40.60 -1.49
N ARG A 217 4.20 39.88 -0.59
CA ARG A 217 3.29 40.50 0.38
C ARG A 217 3.63 39.99 1.78
N ARG A 218 4.47 40.78 2.46
CA ARG A 218 4.76 40.69 3.89
C ARG A 218 3.70 41.46 4.70
N PRO A 219 3.66 41.26 6.03
CA PRO A 219 2.46 41.23 6.86
C PRO A 219 2.16 42.55 7.57
N GLY A 220 0.94 42.65 8.09
CA GLY A 220 0.53 43.67 9.07
C GLY A 220 -0.28 44.79 8.45
N ASP A 221 -1.60 44.75 8.62
CA ASP A 221 -2.34 45.64 9.53
C ASP A 221 -3.83 45.53 9.19
N HIS A 222 -4.61 45.02 10.14
CA HIS A 222 -5.81 45.69 10.64
C HIS A 222 -6.39 44.84 11.76
N LEU A 223 -5.90 45.15 12.96
CA LEU A 223 -6.69 45.11 14.17
C LEU A 223 -8.05 45.77 13.90
N ALA A 224 -9.13 45.00 14.00
CA ALA A 224 -10.45 45.54 14.34
C ALA A 224 -11.21 44.47 15.11
N ALA A 225 -11.09 44.58 16.43
CA ALA A 225 -11.87 43.86 17.41
C ALA A 225 -13.36 44.13 17.25
N VAL A 226 -14.18 43.08 17.11
CA VAL A 226 -15.60 43.12 17.50
C VAL A 226 -16.03 41.74 18.04
N ARG A 227 -15.79 41.50 19.33
CA ARG A 227 -16.72 40.82 20.24
C ARG A 227 -17.06 41.85 21.33
N PRO A 228 -18.18 41.78 22.06
CA PRO A 228 -19.19 40.72 22.11
C PRO A 228 -20.65 41.24 22.02
N ALA A 229 -21.61 40.37 21.75
CA ALA A 229 -23.01 40.61 22.12
C ALA A 229 -23.52 39.44 22.96
N ARG A 230 -23.37 39.59 24.27
CA ARG A 230 -24.29 39.02 25.26
C ARG A 230 -25.70 39.46 24.89
N ARG A 231 -26.64 38.53 24.74
CA ARG A 231 -28.05 38.82 25.01
C ARG A 231 -28.57 37.85 26.04
N ALA A 232 -28.64 38.35 27.26
CA ALA A 232 -29.50 37.87 28.32
C ALA A 232 -30.94 38.31 28.04
N GLY A 233 -31.90 37.52 28.53
CA GLY A 233 -33.34 37.82 28.53
C GLY A 233 -34.12 36.72 27.78
N ALA A 234 -35.11 36.05 28.35
CA ALA A 234 -35.85 36.32 29.56
C ALA A 234 -36.48 35.04 30.13
N ARG A 235 -36.53 34.99 31.46
CA ARG A 235 -37.56 34.29 32.25
C ARG A 235 -38.94 34.59 31.68
N THR A 236 -39.90 33.67 31.82
CA THR A 236 -41.01 33.78 32.81
C THR A 236 -42.09 32.73 32.52
N GLY A 237 -42.49 32.01 33.57
CA GLY A 237 -43.81 31.38 33.68
C GLY A 237 -43.80 29.86 33.53
N ARG A 238 -44.53 29.06 34.32
CA ARG A 238 -45.44 29.37 35.42
C ARG A 238 -45.74 28.05 36.14
N ARG A 239 -45.76 28.17 37.46
CA ARG A 239 -46.22 27.29 38.54
C ARG A 239 -47.34 26.29 38.27
N ASP A 240 -47.18 25.14 38.94
CA ASP A 240 -48.07 24.47 39.89
C ASP A 240 -49.56 24.32 39.54
N ALA A 241 -50.06 23.08 39.58
CA ALA A 241 -50.89 22.63 40.72
C ALA A 241 -51.22 21.13 40.68
N HIS A 242 -51.00 20.55 41.85
CA HIS A 242 -51.63 19.40 42.50
C HIS A 242 -52.92 18.80 41.94
N SER A 243 -53.02 17.48 42.13
CA SER A 243 -54.23 16.73 42.46
C SER A 243 -53.84 15.67 43.50
N PRO A 244 -54.71 15.22 44.40
CA PRO A 244 -56.02 15.72 44.86
C PRO A 244 -56.00 16.37 46.26
#